data_AF-A0A7X8MXB7-F1
#
_entry.id   AF-A0A7X8MXB7-F1
#
_cell.length_a   1.000
_cell.length_b   1.000
_cell.length_c   1.000
_cell.angle_alpha   90.00
_cell.angle_beta   90.00
_cell.angle_gamma   90.00
#
_symmetry.space_group_name_H-M   'P 1'
#
loop_
_entity.id
_entity.type
_entity.pdbx_description
1 polymer ?
#
loop_
_entity_poly.entity_id
_entity_poly.type
_entity_poly.pdbx_seq_one_letter_code
_entity_poly.pdbx_strand_id
1 'polypeptide(L)'
;MRTRVREATPEDVPGIHDLIRQLADYDRESDLFTASVADLEEAMFGDDAILHALVAEGEDGLAGVATWYLRYGTWEGGRCGSRTSSSRRRRRDATSAVS
;
A
#
# COMPACT_ATOMS: atom_id res chain seq x y z
N MET A 1 21.39 11.85 7.95
CA MET A 1 19.92 11.82 7.78
C MET A 1 19.39 10.57 8.45
N ARG A 2 18.64 10.73 9.54
CA ARG A 2 17.90 9.64 10.18
C ARG A 2 16.43 9.90 9.91
N THR A 3 15.86 9.13 8.99
CA THR A 3 14.42 9.17 8.72
C THR A 3 13.73 8.20 9.66
N ARG A 4 12.75 8.68 10.43
CA ARG A 4 11.95 7.83 11.33
C ARG A 4 10.72 7.35 10.57
N VAL A 5 10.51 6.03 10.52
CA VAL A 5 9.29 5.46 9.95
C VAL A 5 8.30 5.16 11.07
N ARG A 6 7.05 5.60 10.91
CA ARG A 6 5.96 5.35 11.86
C ARG A 6 4.62 5.20 11.15
N GLU A 7 3.62 4.72 11.87
CA GLU A 7 2.23 4.75 11.41
C GLU A 7 1.76 6.20 11.24
N ALA A 8 0.95 6.42 10.20
CA ALA A 8 0.32 7.70 9.96
C ALA A 8 -0.71 8.01 11.05
N THR A 9 -0.82 9.28 11.41
CA THR A 9 -1.89 9.82 12.25
C THR A 9 -2.80 10.73 11.42
N PRO A 10 -4.01 11.10 11.91
CA PRO A 10 -4.93 11.97 11.16
C PRO A 10 -4.27 13.30 10.75
N GLU A 11 -3.34 13.82 11.54
CA GLU A 11 -2.61 15.05 11.25
C GLU A 11 -1.68 14.95 10.03
N ASP A 12 -1.29 13.73 9.63
CA ASP A 12 -0.43 13.52 8.46
C ASP A 12 -1.20 13.50 7.14
N VAL A 13 -2.54 13.36 7.17
CA VAL A 13 -3.36 13.15 5.97
C VAL A 13 -3.15 14.23 4.91
N PRO A 14 -3.10 15.54 5.23
CA PRO A 14 -2.80 16.57 4.23
C PRO A 14 -1.41 16.39 3.59
N GLY A 15 -0.40 16.04 4.38
CA GLY A 15 0.95 15.80 3.87
C GLY A 15 1.05 14.53 3.03
N ILE A 16 0.31 13.48 3.38
CA ILE A 16 0.21 12.26 2.58
C ILE A 16 -0.47 12.56 1.23
N HIS A 17 -1.57 13.34 1.24
CA HIS A 17 -2.26 13.76 0.03
C HIS A 17 -1.32 14.51 -0.92
N ASP A 18 -0.55 15.46 -0.39
CA ASP A 18 0.45 16.20 -1.16
C ASP A 18 1.57 15.32 -1.72
N LEU A 19 2.02 14.31 -0.99
CA LEU A 19 3.03 13.36 -1.48
C LEU A 19 2.47 12.48 -2.61
N ILE A 20 1.22 12.03 -2.50
CA ILE A 20 0.55 11.25 -3.56
C ILE A 20 0.31 12.13 -4.79
N ARG A 21 -0.08 13.39 -4.61
CA ARG A 21 -0.22 14.35 -5.71
C ARG A 21 1.10 14.58 -6.44
N GLN A 22 2.19 14.78 -5.70
CA GLN A 22 3.53 14.90 -6.27
C GLN A 22 3.95 13.63 -7.03
N LEU A 23 3.56 12.45 -6.55
CA LEU A 23 3.79 11.19 -7.27
C LEU A 23 3.00 11.16 -8.59
N ALA A 24 1.73 11.57 -8.59
CA ALA A 24 0.93 11.67 -9.81
C ALA A 24 1.52 12.68 -10.82
N ASP A 25 2.02 13.83 -10.33
CA ASP A 25 2.74 14.81 -11.15
C ASP A 25 4.01 14.20 -11.77
N TYR A 26 4.77 13.42 -11.00
CA TYR A 26 5.97 12.73 -11.48
C TYR A 26 5.65 11.69 -12.58
N ASP A 27 4.57 10.92 -12.41
CA ASP A 27 4.10 9.92 -13.37
C ASP A 27 3.38 10.54 -14.58
N ARG A 28 3.17 11.87 -14.58
CA ARG A 28 2.41 12.63 -15.61
C ARG A 28 0.94 12.22 -15.70
N GLU A 29 0.37 11.82 -14.57
CA GLU A 29 -1.03 11.39 -14.43
C GLU A 29 -1.82 12.29 -13.46
N SER A 30 -1.37 13.53 -13.26
CA SER A 30 -2.00 14.46 -12.32
C SER A 30 -3.45 14.80 -12.64
N ASP A 31 -3.84 14.76 -13.92
CA ASP A 31 -5.23 14.91 -14.37
C ASP A 31 -6.15 13.79 -13.85
N LEU A 32 -5.59 12.62 -13.51
CA LEU A 32 -6.33 11.49 -12.92
C LEU A 32 -6.42 11.59 -11.38
N PHE A 33 -5.62 12.46 -10.76
CA PHE A 33 -5.60 12.64 -9.32
C PHE A 33 -6.75 13.55 -8.86
N THR A 34 -7.88 12.91 -8.53
CA THR A 34 -9.13 13.58 -8.14
C THR A 34 -9.49 13.42 -6.67
N ALA A 35 -8.74 12.59 -5.93
CA ALA A 35 -8.98 12.34 -4.52
C ALA A 35 -8.78 13.63 -3.70
N SER A 36 -9.71 13.91 -2.78
CA SER A 36 -9.58 15.02 -1.84
C SER A 36 -8.90 14.57 -0.53
N VAL A 37 -8.49 15.54 0.28
CA VAL A 37 -7.97 15.27 1.64
C VAL A 37 -9.03 14.57 2.50
N ALA A 38 -10.31 14.96 2.36
CA ALA A 38 -11.42 14.35 3.10
C ALA A 38 -11.67 12.89 2.69
N ASP A 39 -11.57 12.57 1.39
CA ASP A 39 -11.68 11.18 0.93
C ASP A 39 -10.58 10.30 1.53
N LEU A 40 -9.37 10.85 1.64
CA LEU A 40 -8.23 10.14 2.21
C LEU A 40 -8.36 9.99 3.73
N GLU A 41 -8.86 11.02 4.42
CA GLU A 41 -9.13 10.99 5.86
C GLU A 41 -10.17 9.91 6.20
N GLU A 42 -11.27 9.87 5.46
CA GLU A 42 -12.32 8.85 5.62
C GLU A 42 -11.78 7.44 5.32
N ALA A 43 -11.01 7.28 4.24
CA ALA A 43 -10.44 5.97 3.88
C ALA A 43 -9.44 5.42 4.90
N MET A 44 -8.76 6.29 5.66
CA MET A 44 -7.72 5.92 6.63
C MET A 44 -8.20 5.87 8.08
N PHE A 45 -9.14 6.74 8.45
CA PHE A 45 -9.56 6.97 9.85
C PHE A 45 -11.07 7.04 10.04
N GLY A 46 -11.86 6.89 8.98
CA GLY A 46 -13.32 6.80 9.06
C GLY A 46 -13.82 5.49 9.67
N ASP A 47 -15.14 5.35 9.78
CA ASP A 47 -15.78 4.20 10.43
C ASP A 47 -15.47 2.87 9.70
N ASP A 48 -15.31 2.93 8.38
CA ASP A 48 -14.97 1.81 7.50
C ASP A 48 -13.54 1.94 6.92
N ALA A 49 -12.57 2.35 7.74
CA ALA A 49 -11.18 2.54 7.31
C ALA A 49 -10.59 1.28 6.63
N ILE A 50 -10.21 1.42 5.35
CA ILE A 50 -9.64 0.35 4.53
C ILE A 50 -8.17 0.58 4.16
N LEU A 51 -7.71 1.82 4.26
CA LEU A 51 -6.39 2.26 3.82
C LEU A 51 -5.48 2.45 5.04
N HIS A 52 -4.31 1.85 4.98
CA HIS A 52 -3.27 2.01 5.98
C HIS A 52 -2.08 2.75 5.37
N ALA A 53 -1.34 3.50 6.19
CA ALA A 53 -0.14 4.19 5.74
C ALA A 53 0.98 4.20 6.78
N LEU A 54 2.21 4.14 6.26
CA LEU A 54 3.45 4.41 6.97
C LEU A 54 4.02 5.69 6.40
N VAL A 55 4.43 6.60 7.28
CA VAL A 55 5.09 7.83 6.91
C VAL A 55 6.55 7.80 7.33
N ALA A 56 7.38 8.43 6.52
CA ALA A 56 8.79 8.62 6.78
C ALA A 56 9.01 10.09 7.17
N GLU A 57 9.34 10.36 8.43
CA GLU A 57 9.61 11.70 8.94
C GLU A 57 11.06 12.10 8.67
N GLY A 58 11.24 13.23 7.96
CA GLY A 58 12.50 13.94 7.78
C GLY A 58 12.61 15.15 8.70
N GLU A 59 13.65 15.97 8.49
CA GLU A 59 13.91 17.18 9.30
C GLU A 59 12.87 18.29 9.02
N ASP A 60 12.33 18.35 7.80
CA ASP A 60 11.42 19.40 7.34
C ASP A 60 9.96 18.92 7.17
N GLY A 61 9.62 17.73 7.70
CA GLY A 61 8.29 17.14 7.60
C GLY A 61 8.29 15.75 6.96
N LEU A 62 7.18 15.38 6.31
CA LEU A 62 7.04 14.06 5.70
C LEU A 62 7.93 13.95 4.45
N ALA A 63 8.92 13.06 4.52
CA ALA A 63 9.84 12.75 3.43
C ALA A 63 9.32 11.66 2.49
N GLY A 64 8.27 10.94 2.88
CA GLY A 64 7.65 9.90 2.07
C GLY A 64 6.50 9.19 2.75
N VAL A 65 5.73 8.45 1.94
CA VAL A 65 4.58 7.66 2.39
C VAL A 65 4.54 6.32 1.67
N ALA A 66 4.09 5.28 2.37
CA ALA A 66 3.72 3.99 1.79
C ALA A 66 2.30 3.65 2.24
N THR A 67 1.38 3.48 1.29
CA THR A 67 -0.02 3.13 1.55
C THR A 67 -0.31 1.67 1.16
N TRP A 68 -1.14 0.97 1.93
CA TRP A 68 -1.58 -0.40 1.60
C TRP A 68 -2.96 -0.71 2.16
N TYR A 69 -3.56 -1.78 1.64
CA TYR A 69 -4.82 -2.35 2.13
C TYR A 69 -4.73 -3.88 2.09
N LEU A 70 -5.60 -4.55 2.84
CA LEU A 70 -5.60 -6.01 2.93
C LEU A 70 -6.42 -6.61 1.79
N ARG A 71 -5.86 -7.61 1.12
CA ARG A 71 -6.57 -8.44 0.13
C ARG A 71 -6.66 -9.89 0.60
N TYR A 72 -7.81 -10.52 0.38
CA TYR A 72 -8.05 -11.93 0.71
C TYR A 72 -8.03 -12.79 -0.56
N GLY A 73 -7.21 -13.84 -0.58
CA GLY A 73 -7.19 -14.84 -1.65
C GLY A 73 -8.20 -15.94 -1.36
N THR A 74 -9.26 -16.03 -2.16
CA THR A 74 -10.34 -17.01 -1.98
C THR A 74 -9.94 -18.44 -2.32
N TRP A 75 -9.04 -18.62 -3.29
CA TRP A 75 -8.53 -19.93 -3.71
C TRP A 75 -7.43 -20.44 -2.78
N GLU A 76 -6.55 -19.56 -2.35
CA GLU A 76 -5.44 -19.86 -1.47
C GLU A 76 -5.87 -19.98 0.00
N GLY A 77 -7.00 -19.39 0.38
CA GLY A 77 -7.47 -19.32 1.76
C GLY A 77 -6.51 -18.52 2.64
N GLY A 78 -6.63 -17.19 2.64
CA GLY A 78 -5.85 -16.31 3.53
C GLY A 78 -5.52 -14.95 2.93
N ARG A 79 -4.72 -14.16 3.65
CA ARG A 79 -4.25 -12.85 3.16
C ARG A 79 -3.32 -13.04 1.95
N CYS A 80 -3.63 -12.38 0.84
CA CYS A 80 -2.81 -12.43 -0.37
C CYS A 80 -1.41 -11.87 -0.06
N GLY A 81 -0.35 -12.65 -0.29
CA GLY A 81 1.02 -12.28 0.04
C GLY A 81 1.51 -12.65 1.45
N SER A 82 0.68 -13.24 2.32
CA SER A 82 1.10 -13.63 3.68
C SER A 82 1.92 -14.92 3.75
N ARG A 83 2.07 -15.64 2.64
CA ARG A 83 3.01 -16.76 2.54
C ARG A 83 4.37 -16.21 2.14
N THR A 84 5.18 -15.87 3.14
CA THR A 84 6.64 -15.80 2.97
C THR A 84 7.08 -17.15 2.43
N SER A 85 7.49 -17.21 1.17
CA SER A 85 7.88 -18.46 0.53
C SER A 85 9.23 -18.94 1.09
N SER A 86 9.24 -19.52 2.29
CA SER A 86 10.33 -20.39 2.72
C SER A 86 10.09 -21.79 2.12
N SER A 87 10.80 -22.05 1.03
CA SER A 87 11.16 -23.36 0.48
C SER A 87 10.22 -24.09 -0.51
N ARG A 88 10.90 -24.57 -1.57
CA ARG A 88 10.65 -25.76 -2.39
C ARG A 88 9.41 -25.78 -3.28
N ARG A 89 9.63 -25.31 -4.52
CA ARG A 89 9.01 -25.83 -5.74
C ARG A 89 9.21 -27.36 -5.78
N ARG A 90 8.28 -28.13 -5.23
CA ARG A 90 8.17 -29.56 -5.58
C ARG A 90 7.68 -29.60 -7.02
N ARG A 91 8.58 -29.98 -7.94
CA ARG A 91 8.19 -30.54 -9.23
C ARG A 91 7.16 -31.63 -8.97
N ARG A 92 5.99 -31.55 -9.61
CA ARG A 92 5.30 -32.75 -10.05
C ARG A 92 5.47 -32.77 -11.55
N ASP A 93 6.38 -33.63 -11.98
CA ASP A 93 6.35 -34.18 -13.32
C ASP A 93 4.98 -34.86 -13.49
N ALA A 94 4.24 -34.46 -14.51
CA ALA A 94 3.21 -35.29 -15.11
C ALA A 94 3.63 -35.47 -16.57
N THR A 95 4.56 -36.40 -16.75
CA THR A 95 4.84 -37.03 -18.04
C THR A 95 3.57 -37.73 -18.53
N SER A 96 3.32 -37.60 -19.83
CA SER A 96 2.30 -38.27 -20.63
C SER A 96 2.02 -39.73 -20.29
N ALA A 97 0.75 -40.12 -20.35
CA ALA A 97 0.31 -41.44 -20.80
C ALA A 97 -1.15 -41.38 -21.33
N VAL A 98 -1.28 -41.47 -22.66
CA VAL A 98 -2.27 -42.24 -23.44
C VAL A 98 -3.68 -42.47 -22.86
N SER A 99 -4.70 -41.94 -23.53
CA SER A 99 -5.70 -42.71 -24.30
C SER A 99 -6.36 -41.80 -25.33
#